data_AF-A0A1E7IBG3-F1
#
_entry.id   AF-A0A1E7IBG3-F1
#
_cell.length_a   1.000
_cell.length_b   1.000
_cell.length_c   1.000
_cell.angle_alpha   90.00
_cell.angle_beta   90.00
_cell.angle_gamma   90.00
#
_symmetry.space_group_name_H-M   'P 1'
#
loop_
_entity.id
_entity.type
_entity.pdbx_description
1 polymer ?
#
loop_
_entity_poly.entity_id
_entity_poly.type
_entity_poly.pdbx_seq_one_letter_code
_entity_poly.pdbx_strand_id
1 'polypeptide(L)'
;MDQIAISELDYFDLDPDNWWKNLPAEIIPVRGGTFAPGEFKYEKQIREQLVLNKSLDEIPFTSLDSKYDDNYGILEFVGYLNSEEYESCGIVFDELYISPVLLADFDGDGIGELLLCGYRMYSSDDCLLGSMNSLNACFHILINMDSPSDKPIAIQYP
;
A
#
# COMPACT_ATOMS: atom_id res chain seq x y z
N MET A 1 41.30 -19.71 6.75
CA MET A 1 39.95 -19.92 6.18
C MET A 1 39.08 -18.88 6.83
N ASP A 2 38.98 -17.72 6.20
CA ASP A 2 38.15 -16.64 6.72
C ASP A 2 36.70 -17.02 6.42
N GLN A 3 35.92 -17.18 7.48
CA GLN A 3 34.47 -17.26 7.38
C GLN A 3 33.99 -15.91 6.88
N ILE A 4 33.58 -15.85 5.61
CA ILE A 4 32.82 -14.74 5.07
C ILE A 4 31.54 -14.70 5.89
N ALA A 5 31.39 -13.67 6.73
CA ALA A 5 30.13 -13.33 7.33
C ALA A 5 29.16 -13.00 6.19
N ILE A 6 28.33 -13.97 5.83
CA ILE A 6 27.11 -13.69 5.09
C ILE A 6 26.29 -12.86 6.06
N SER A 7 26.26 -11.54 5.90
CA SER A 7 25.22 -10.76 6.55
C SER A 7 23.92 -11.34 6.03
N GLU A 8 23.11 -11.91 6.93
CA GLU A 8 21.71 -12.19 6.64
C GLU A 8 21.09 -10.84 6.26
N LEU A 9 21.06 -10.55 4.96
CA LEU A 9 20.29 -9.45 4.42
C LEU A 9 18.85 -9.93 4.54
N ASP A 10 18.19 -9.55 5.63
CA ASP A 10 16.74 -9.52 5.65
C ASP A 10 16.32 -8.48 4.62
N TYR A 11 15.96 -8.95 3.42
CA TYR A 11 15.62 -8.09 2.30
C TYR A 11 14.36 -7.28 2.59
N PHE A 12 13.40 -7.86 3.32
CA PHE A 12 12.24 -7.14 3.84
C PHE A 12 12.32 -7.06 5.36
N ASP A 13 12.52 -5.86 5.88
CA ASP A 13 12.31 -5.55 7.29
C ASP A 13 10.80 -5.57 7.56
N LEU A 14 10.29 -6.64 8.17
CA LEU A 14 8.87 -6.76 8.56
C LEU A 14 8.61 -6.23 9.98
N ASP A 15 9.49 -5.36 10.49
CA ASP A 15 9.20 -4.56 11.69
C ASP A 15 7.90 -3.77 11.47
N PRO A 16 6.90 -3.92 12.37
CA PRO A 16 5.62 -3.24 12.23
C PRO A 16 5.70 -1.72 12.07
N ASP A 17 6.72 -1.08 12.62
CA ASP A 17 6.86 0.37 12.56
C ASP A 17 7.49 0.87 11.25
N ASN A 18 8.14 -0.01 10.47
CA ASN A 18 9.05 0.41 9.40
C ASN A 18 8.83 -0.27 8.04
N TRP A 19 8.25 -1.46 7.98
CA TRP A 19 8.20 -2.29 6.77
C TRP A 19 7.61 -1.61 5.53
N TRP A 20 6.64 -0.71 5.75
CA TRP A 20 5.89 -0.04 4.69
C TRP A 20 6.63 1.17 4.11
N LYS A 21 7.62 1.73 4.84
CA LYS A 21 8.20 3.06 4.52
C LYS A 21 8.83 3.10 3.14
N ASN A 22 9.55 2.05 2.77
CA ASN A 22 10.27 1.97 1.48
C ASN A 22 9.39 1.42 0.33
N LEU A 23 8.12 1.10 0.59
CA LEU A 23 7.25 0.65 -0.48
C LEU A 23 6.99 1.79 -1.47
N PRO A 24 6.96 1.50 -2.78
CA PRO A 24 6.62 2.52 -3.77
C PRO A 24 5.22 3.04 -3.53
N ALA A 25 5.04 4.35 -3.48
CA ALA A 25 3.73 4.96 -3.35
C ALA A 25 2.84 4.66 -4.57
N GLU A 26 3.40 4.21 -5.69
CA GLU A 26 2.63 3.74 -6.83
C GLU A 26 1.70 2.56 -6.48
N ILE A 27 1.89 1.85 -5.36
CA ILE A 27 0.93 0.82 -4.96
C ILE A 27 -0.42 1.42 -4.52
N ILE A 28 -0.48 2.72 -4.20
CA ILE A 28 -1.73 3.39 -3.87
C ILE A 28 -2.64 3.38 -5.11
N PRO A 29 -3.81 2.72 -5.03
CA PRO A 29 -4.72 2.63 -6.16
C PRO A 29 -5.46 3.96 -6.36
N VAL A 30 -6.12 4.07 -7.50
CA VAL A 30 -7.14 5.11 -7.71
C VAL A 30 -8.19 4.99 -6.61
N ARG A 31 -8.74 6.13 -6.21
CA ARG A 31 -9.76 6.21 -5.17
C ARG A 31 -10.92 5.27 -5.46
N GLY A 32 -11.33 4.55 -4.41
CA GLY A 32 -12.51 3.71 -4.42
C GLY A 32 -13.80 4.48 -4.72
N GLY A 33 -14.78 3.83 -5.36
CA GLY A 33 -16.05 4.45 -5.70
C GLY A 33 -16.02 5.31 -6.97
N THR A 34 -14.90 5.27 -7.70
CA THR A 34 -14.75 5.96 -8.99
C THR A 34 -15.28 5.07 -10.12
N PHE A 35 -16.49 5.35 -10.62
CA PHE A 35 -17.16 4.48 -11.59
C PHE A 35 -17.26 5.08 -13.01
N ALA A 36 -17.29 6.41 -13.13
CA ALA A 36 -17.40 7.04 -14.45
C ALA A 36 -16.03 7.14 -15.14
N PRO A 37 -15.91 6.87 -16.45
CA PRO A 37 -14.62 6.96 -17.16
C PRO A 37 -13.94 8.33 -17.08
N GLY A 38 -14.72 9.42 -17.05
CA GLY A 38 -14.21 10.78 -16.91
C GLY A 38 -13.63 11.04 -15.52
N GLU A 39 -14.31 10.58 -14.48
CA GLU A 39 -13.85 10.65 -13.08
C GLU A 39 -12.60 9.79 -12.89
N PHE A 40 -12.58 8.58 -13.46
CA PHE A 40 -11.41 7.70 -13.39
C PHE A 40 -10.16 8.34 -13.98
N LYS A 41 -10.28 8.99 -15.14
CA LYS A 41 -9.15 9.70 -15.75
C LYS A 41 -8.65 10.85 -14.88
N TYR A 42 -9.56 11.60 -14.26
CA TYR A 42 -9.23 12.72 -13.38
C TYR A 42 -8.57 12.23 -12.09
N GLU A 43 -9.15 11.24 -11.43
CA GLU A 43 -8.62 10.63 -10.20
C GLU A 43 -7.27 9.95 -10.44
N LYS A 44 -7.06 9.33 -11.61
CA LYS A 44 -5.74 8.80 -12.00
C LYS A 44 -4.69 9.91 -12.07
N GLN A 45 -5.01 11.08 -12.63
CA GLN A 45 -4.09 12.21 -12.70
C GLN A 45 -3.75 12.76 -11.31
N ILE A 46 -4.74 12.89 -10.42
CA ILE A 46 -4.51 13.29 -9.03
C ILE A 46 -3.60 12.28 -8.33
N ARG A 47 -3.92 10.99 -8.46
CA ARG A 47 -3.14 9.91 -7.86
C ARG A 47 -1.70 9.90 -8.41
N GLU A 48 -1.49 10.12 -9.70
CA GLU A 48 -0.13 10.24 -10.28
C GLU A 48 0.66 11.39 -9.66
N GLN A 49 0.06 12.56 -9.45
CA GLN A 49 0.73 13.67 -8.77
C GLN A 49 1.05 13.36 -7.29
N LEU A 50 0.19 12.59 -6.64
CA LEU A 50 0.39 12.17 -5.26
C LEU A 50 1.60 11.24 -5.11
N VAL A 51 1.76 10.27 -6.01
CA VAL A 51 2.61 9.08 -5.78
C VAL A 51 3.89 8.99 -6.62
N LEU A 52 3.98 9.75 -7.72
CA LEU A 52 5.05 9.55 -8.70
C LEU A 52 6.44 9.75 -8.09
N ASN A 53 7.29 8.71 -8.22
CA ASN A 53 8.67 8.68 -7.72
C ASN A 53 8.76 8.93 -6.21
N LYS A 54 7.77 8.46 -5.46
CA LYS A 54 7.75 8.56 -4.00
C LYS A 54 7.67 7.19 -3.36
N SER A 55 8.24 7.08 -2.18
CA SER A 55 7.93 6.00 -1.25
C SER A 55 6.70 6.35 -0.40
N LEU A 56 6.11 5.35 0.27
CA LEU A 56 4.91 5.58 1.09
C LEU A 56 5.16 6.55 2.24
N ASP A 57 6.36 6.58 2.84
CA ASP A 57 6.69 7.52 3.92
C ASP A 57 6.76 8.98 3.48
N GLU A 58 6.87 9.24 2.18
CA GLU A 58 6.79 10.57 1.58
C GLU A 58 5.34 11.01 1.29
N ILE A 59 4.36 10.13 1.51
CA ILE A 59 2.95 10.46 1.33
C ILE A 59 2.42 11.19 2.57
N PRO A 60 1.77 12.36 2.39
CA PRO A 60 1.31 13.18 3.51
C PRO A 60 0.02 12.62 4.12
N PHE A 61 0.13 11.51 4.83
CA PHE A 61 -1.00 10.94 5.57
C PHE A 61 -1.44 11.88 6.72
N THR A 62 -2.74 12.05 6.91
CA THR A 62 -3.32 12.80 8.04
C THR A 62 -3.18 12.01 9.35
N SER A 63 -3.26 10.68 9.26
CA SER A 63 -2.96 9.73 10.32
C SER A 63 -2.51 8.42 9.70
N LEU A 64 -1.78 7.61 10.47
CA LEU A 64 -1.41 6.25 10.08
C LEU A 64 -1.37 5.35 11.31
N ASP A 65 -1.66 4.08 11.11
CA ASP A 65 -1.50 2.99 12.08
C ASP A 65 -0.79 1.86 11.34
N SER A 66 0.35 1.40 11.86
CA SER A 66 0.95 0.16 11.39
C SER A 66 1.26 -0.70 12.58
N LYS A 67 0.78 -1.95 12.53
CA LYS A 67 0.82 -2.85 13.68
C LYS A 67 0.86 -4.29 13.21
N TYR A 68 1.29 -5.13 14.13
CA TYR A 68 1.05 -6.55 14.06
C TYR A 68 -0.28 -6.85 14.76
N ASP A 69 -1.25 -7.43 14.04
CA ASP A 69 -2.48 -7.93 14.64
C ASP A 69 -2.24 -9.35 15.17
N ASP A 70 -2.01 -9.45 16.47
CA ASP A 70 -1.79 -10.71 17.19
C ASP A 70 -2.93 -11.73 17.03
N ASN A 71 -4.16 -11.29 16.74
CA ASN A 71 -5.31 -12.19 16.62
C ASN A 71 -5.31 -12.95 15.30
N TYR A 72 -4.82 -12.31 14.24
CA TYR A 72 -4.77 -12.89 12.89
C TYR A 72 -3.35 -13.27 12.46
N GLY A 73 -2.33 -12.85 13.23
CA GLY A 73 -0.93 -13.06 12.92
C GLY A 73 -0.48 -12.30 11.67
N ILE A 74 -1.14 -11.19 11.36
CA ILE A 74 -0.92 -10.41 10.14
C ILE A 74 -0.30 -9.06 10.48
N LEU A 75 0.60 -8.61 9.62
CA LEU A 75 1.09 -7.25 9.64
C LEU A 75 0.12 -6.37 8.84
N GLU A 76 -0.19 -5.18 9.34
CA GLU A 76 -1.14 -4.27 8.71
C GLU A 76 -0.59 -2.84 8.70
N PHE A 77 -0.84 -2.15 7.60
CA PHE A 77 -0.68 -0.71 7.46
C PHE A 77 -2.03 -0.11 7.08
N VAL A 78 -2.43 0.92 7.82
CA VAL A 78 -3.61 1.75 7.57
C VAL A 78 -3.16 3.21 7.50
N GLY A 79 -3.27 3.83 6.33
CA GLY A 79 -2.92 5.22 6.10
C GLY A 79 -4.14 6.04 5.70
N TYR A 80 -4.31 7.21 6.32
CA TYR A 80 -5.40 8.14 6.02
C TYR A 80 -4.87 9.24 5.09
N LEU A 81 -5.27 9.22 3.83
CA LEU A 81 -4.79 10.17 2.80
C LEU A 81 -5.42 11.55 2.94
N ASN A 82 -6.67 11.60 3.40
CA ASN A 82 -7.42 12.81 3.62
C ASN A 82 -8.61 12.54 4.55
N SER A 83 -9.17 13.60 5.11
CA SER A 83 -10.45 13.56 5.84
C SER A 83 -11.26 14.81 5.51
N GLU A 84 -12.53 14.65 5.22
CA GLU A 84 -13.44 15.77 4.91
C GLU A 84 -14.75 15.65 5.67
N GLU A 85 -15.29 16.78 6.13
CA GLU A 85 -16.59 16.82 6.81
C GLU A 85 -17.72 17.03 5.81
N TYR A 86 -18.72 16.15 5.85
CA TYR A 86 -19.93 16.17 5.04
C TYR A 86 -21.16 16.32 5.94
N GLU A 87 -22.06 17.23 5.58
CA GLU A 87 -23.28 17.53 6.35
C GLU A 87 -24.13 16.28 6.67
N SER A 88 -24.17 15.30 5.77
CA SER A 88 -24.97 14.08 5.91
C SER A 88 -24.20 12.84 6.35
N CYS A 89 -22.87 12.91 6.48
CA CYS A 89 -22.02 11.74 6.70
C CYS A 89 -20.87 12.00 7.69
N GLY A 90 -20.92 13.12 8.43
CA GLY A 90 -19.88 13.47 9.38
C GLY A 90 -18.50 13.53 8.71
N ILE A 91 -17.48 13.03 9.39
CA ILE A 91 -16.14 12.95 8.84
C ILE A 91 -16.01 11.71 7.97
N VAL A 92 -15.60 11.91 6.72
CA VAL A 92 -15.29 10.86 5.76
C VAL A 92 -13.78 10.77 5.60
N PHE A 93 -13.23 9.57 5.76
CA PHE A 93 -11.80 9.30 5.66
C PHE A 93 -11.45 8.59 4.36
N ASP A 94 -10.40 9.06 3.67
CA ASP A 94 -9.81 8.39 2.50
C ASP A 94 -8.72 7.43 3.00
N GLU A 95 -9.08 6.17 3.19
CA GLU A 95 -8.25 5.16 3.87
C GLU A 95 -7.56 4.24 2.88
N LEU A 96 -6.29 3.91 3.15
CA LEU A 96 -5.46 2.96 2.44
C LEU A 96 -5.06 1.82 3.39
N TYR A 97 -5.40 0.60 3.01
CA TYR A 97 -5.03 -0.62 3.71
C TYR A 97 -4.02 -1.41 2.90
N ILE A 98 -2.97 -1.90 3.56
CA ILE A 98 -1.94 -2.75 2.96
C ILE A 98 -1.55 -3.83 3.96
N SER A 99 -1.45 -5.07 3.50
CA SER A 99 -0.98 -6.20 4.28
C SER A 99 -0.06 -7.09 3.43
N PRO A 100 1.07 -7.56 3.98
CA PRO A 100 1.85 -8.61 3.37
C PRO A 100 1.13 -9.95 3.49
N VAL A 101 1.06 -10.67 2.38
CA VAL A 101 0.39 -11.97 2.26
C VAL A 101 1.40 -13.10 2.32
N LEU A 102 2.53 -12.96 1.62
CA LEU A 102 3.52 -14.01 1.47
C LEU A 102 4.89 -13.41 1.12
N LEU A 103 5.95 -14.01 1.69
CA LEU A 103 7.33 -13.80 1.30
C LEU A 103 7.88 -15.11 0.73
N ALA A 104 8.25 -15.12 -0.54
CA ALA A 104 8.79 -16.31 -1.21
C ALA A 104 9.61 -15.92 -2.44
N ASP A 105 10.58 -16.76 -2.78
CA ASP A 105 11.32 -16.69 -4.04
C ASP A 105 10.46 -17.33 -5.15
N PHE A 106 9.74 -16.51 -5.92
CA PHE A 106 8.84 -16.96 -6.97
C PHE A 106 9.53 -17.16 -8.32
N ASP A 107 10.65 -16.46 -8.56
CA ASP A 107 11.37 -16.51 -9.84
C ASP A 107 12.64 -17.38 -9.83
N GLY A 108 13.06 -17.85 -8.66
CA GLY A 108 14.14 -18.79 -8.43
C GLY A 108 15.53 -18.16 -8.42
N ASP A 109 15.65 -16.85 -8.20
CA ASP A 109 16.92 -16.15 -8.16
C ASP A 109 17.64 -16.21 -6.79
N GLY A 110 16.97 -16.76 -5.77
CA GLY A 110 17.47 -16.89 -4.40
C GLY A 110 17.19 -15.68 -3.50
N ILE A 111 16.46 -14.68 -4.00
CA ILE A 111 15.92 -13.52 -3.27
C ILE A 111 14.41 -13.76 -3.09
N GLY A 112 13.84 -13.37 -1.95
CA GLY A 112 12.40 -13.49 -1.74
C GLY A 112 11.67 -12.25 -2.24
N GLU A 113 10.55 -12.41 -2.94
CA GLU A 113 9.61 -11.33 -3.25
C GLU A 113 8.50 -11.24 -2.21
N LEU A 114 8.02 -10.01 -2.01
CA LEU A 114 6.91 -9.74 -1.10
C LEU A 114 5.60 -9.60 -1.88
N LEU A 115 4.67 -10.52 -1.67
CA LEU A 115 3.30 -10.38 -2.12
C LEU A 115 2.52 -9.52 -1.13
N LEU A 116 2.03 -8.38 -1.60
CA LEU A 116 1.16 -7.49 -0.87
C LEU A 116 -0.26 -7.56 -1.41
N CYS A 117 -1.24 -7.40 -0.53
CA CYS A 117 -2.59 -7.05 -0.91
C CYS A 117 -3.00 -5.77 -0.20
N GLY A 118 -4.00 -5.10 -0.76
CA GLY A 118 -4.49 -3.88 -0.15
C GLY A 118 -5.71 -3.34 -0.87
N TYR A 119 -6.27 -2.29 -0.30
CA TYR A 119 -7.38 -1.57 -0.89
C TYR A 119 -7.40 -0.12 -0.42
N ARG A 120 -8.07 0.73 -1.19
CA ARG A 120 -8.37 2.11 -0.80
C ARG A 120 -9.87 2.32 -0.77
N MET A 121 -10.39 2.91 0.30
CA MET A 121 -11.83 3.14 0.45
C MET A 121 -12.13 4.43 1.17
N TYR A 122 -13.38 4.88 1.04
CA TYR A 122 -13.93 5.85 1.96
C TYR A 122 -14.63 5.14 3.11
N SER A 123 -14.34 5.58 4.33
CA SER A 123 -15.05 5.19 5.54
C SER A 123 -15.70 6.40 6.21
N SER A 124 -16.73 6.16 7.01
CA SER A 124 -17.33 7.14 7.91
C SER A 124 -18.01 6.39 9.06
N ASP A 125 -17.96 6.97 10.25
CA ASP A 125 -18.69 6.47 11.42
C ASP A 125 -20.21 6.79 11.34
N ASP A 126 -20.57 7.82 10.58
CA ASP A 126 -21.92 8.40 10.57
C ASP A 126 -22.77 7.97 9.36
N CYS A 127 -22.15 7.46 8.29
CA CYS A 127 -22.89 6.86 7.19
C CYS A 127 -22.22 5.63 6.60
N LEU A 128 -23.02 4.75 6.01
CA LEU A 128 -22.56 3.50 5.40
C LEU A 128 -21.81 3.76 4.08
N LEU A 129 -20.61 4.32 4.18
CA LEU A 129 -19.58 4.26 3.13
C LEU A 129 -18.90 2.89 3.28
N GLY A 130 -19.51 1.88 2.68
CA GLY A 130 -19.11 0.47 2.83
C GLY A 130 -18.22 -0.06 1.72
N SER A 131 -17.88 -1.35 1.82
CA SER A 131 -17.03 -2.16 0.93
C SER A 131 -17.35 -2.10 -0.57
N MET A 132 -18.51 -1.60 -0.99
CA MET A 132 -18.79 -1.35 -2.41
C MET A 132 -17.96 -0.20 -2.99
N ASN A 133 -17.39 0.66 -2.13
CA ASN A 133 -16.48 1.72 -2.54
C ASN A 133 -15.06 1.19 -2.78
N SER A 134 -14.63 0.04 -2.24
CA SER A 134 -13.29 -0.49 -2.59
C SER A 134 -13.25 -1.20 -3.95
N LEU A 135 -14.40 -1.38 -4.62
CA LEU A 135 -14.47 -1.95 -5.97
C LEU A 135 -13.64 -1.08 -6.94
N ASN A 136 -12.73 -1.73 -7.69
CA ASN A 136 -11.68 -1.12 -8.53
C ASN A 136 -10.53 -0.43 -7.80
N ALA A 137 -10.52 -0.48 -6.46
CA ALA A 137 -9.45 0.07 -5.62
C ALA A 137 -8.78 -0.99 -4.75
N CYS A 138 -9.00 -2.28 -5.03
CA CYS A 138 -8.23 -3.39 -4.46
C CYS A 138 -7.06 -3.76 -5.36
N PHE A 139 -5.95 -4.20 -4.77
CA PHE A 139 -4.78 -4.66 -5.51
C PHE A 139 -4.14 -5.90 -4.87
N HIS A 140 -3.44 -6.66 -5.71
CA HIS A 140 -2.43 -7.63 -5.31
C HIS A 140 -1.18 -7.31 -6.11
N ILE A 141 -0.06 -7.15 -5.44
CA ILE A 141 1.19 -6.78 -6.09
C ILE A 141 2.34 -7.62 -5.55
N LEU A 142 3.18 -8.10 -6.45
CA LEU A 142 4.44 -8.72 -6.13
C LEU A 142 5.53 -7.63 -6.16
N ILE A 143 6.17 -7.38 -5.02
CA ILE A 143 7.31 -6.48 -4.91
C ILE A 143 8.56 -7.33 -4.99
N ASN A 144 9.28 -7.23 -6.12
CA ASN A 144 10.63 -7.73 -6.25
C ASN A 144 11.60 -6.59 -5.93
N MET A 145 12.60 -6.88 -5.09
CA MET A 145 13.75 -6.00 -4.92
C MET A 145 14.91 -6.53 -5.76
N ASP A 146 15.01 -6.04 -6.99
CA ASP A 146 16.26 -6.12 -7.74
C ASP A 146 17.36 -5.53 -6.85
N SER A 147 18.28 -6.38 -6.39
CA SER A 147 19.43 -6.05 -5.54
C SER A 147 20.09 -4.68 -5.86
N PRO A 148 20.77 -4.05 -4.89
CA PRO A 148 20.50 -2.69 -4.42
C PRO A 148 20.66 -1.62 -5.53
N SER A 149 19.59 -1.35 -6.27
CA SER A 149 19.53 -0.12 -7.07
C SER A 149 18.14 0.51 -7.01
N ASP A 150 17.93 1.38 -6.02
CA ASP A 150 17.10 2.59 -5.94
C ASP A 150 15.93 2.81 -6.92
N LYS A 151 15.25 1.79 -7.42
CA LYS A 151 14.15 1.94 -8.38
C LYS A 151 13.03 0.96 -8.12
N PRO A 152 11.83 1.43 -7.77
CA PRO A 152 10.67 0.56 -7.72
C PRO A 152 10.29 0.07 -9.13
N ILE A 153 9.96 -1.22 -9.19
CA ILE A 153 9.55 -1.93 -10.40
C ILE A 153 8.14 -1.49 -10.81
N ALA A 154 7.94 -1.37 -12.13
CA ALA A 154 6.69 -0.93 -12.73
C ALA A 154 5.52 -1.87 -12.42
N ILE A 155 4.46 -1.31 -11.84
CA ILE A 155 3.18 -1.97 -11.63
C ILE A 155 2.48 -2.17 -12.98
N GLN A 156 2.29 -3.43 -13.40
CA GLN A 156 1.37 -3.76 -14.49
C GLN A 156 -0.01 -4.03 -13.92
N TYR A 157 -0.95 -3.12 -14.17
CA TYR A 157 -2.36 -3.39 -13.96
C TYR A 157 -2.89 -4.26 -15.12
N PRO A 158 -3.77 -5.23 -14.86
CA PRO A 158 -4.50 -5.93 -15.92
C PRO A 158 -5.39 -4.99 -16.75
#